data_AF-A0A7S1W2W1-F1
#
_entry.id   AF-A0A7S1W2W1-F1
#
_cell.length_a   1.000
_cell.length_b   1.000
_cell.length_c   1.000
_cell.angle_alpha   90.00
_cell.angle_beta   90.00
_cell.angle_gamma   90.00
#
_symmetry.space_group_name_H-M   'P 1'
#
loop_
_entity.id
_entity.type
_entity.pdbx_description
1 polymer ?
#
loop_
_entity_poly.entity_id
_entity_poly.type
_entity_poly.pdbx_seq_one_letter_code
_entity_poly.pdbx_strand_id
1 'polypeptide(L)'
;AYGLKPFVMLHSSFDEFLFLDADNVPLADPTPLFSAPEYETAGAVFWADFKSLRLNHLIWPVLGREPLPTQLFDSGQVLVNRARHRTALALADFFQQRYAKAYVQPPFFFIGDKDMFLLAFLALSAPFHLVAPCGLLGFTAGEGSLCGHSFLQGHPGRPDRPLFMHRVNAKWSSSE
;
A
#
# COMPACT_ATOMS: atom_id res chain seq x y z
N ALA A 1 -11.48 -13.77 0.68
CA ALA A 1 -11.33 -13.04 -0.58
C ALA A 1 -10.30 -11.95 -0.37
N TYR A 2 -9.19 -11.98 -1.10
CA TYR A 2 -8.20 -10.89 -1.08
C TYR A 2 -8.49 -9.95 -2.26
N GLY A 3 -8.38 -8.64 -2.03
CA GLY A 3 -8.46 -7.64 -3.10
C GLY A 3 -9.82 -7.03 -3.39
N LEU A 4 -10.62 -6.74 -2.36
CA LEU A 4 -11.85 -5.96 -2.52
C LEU A 4 -11.63 -4.45 -2.35
N LYS A 5 -10.43 -4.00 -1.95
CA LYS A 5 -10.17 -2.59 -1.66
C LYS A 5 -10.45 -1.67 -2.88
N PRO A 6 -9.91 -1.93 -4.08
CA PRO A 6 -10.20 -1.09 -5.25
C PRO A 6 -11.70 -1.08 -5.62
N PHE A 7 -12.33 -2.27 -5.60
CA PHE A 7 -13.77 -2.41 -5.85
C PHE A 7 -14.61 -1.55 -4.90
N VAL A 8 -14.39 -1.68 -3.58
CA VAL A 8 -15.12 -0.93 -2.56
C VAL A 8 -14.91 0.58 -2.73
N MET A 9 -13.68 1.01 -3.01
CA MET A 9 -13.38 2.42 -3.27
C MET A 9 -14.14 2.92 -4.51
N LEU A 10 -14.22 2.16 -5.61
CA LEU A 10 -14.93 2.57 -6.83
C LEU A 10 -16.44 2.71 -6.63
N HIS A 11 -17.03 1.75 -5.91
CA HIS A 11 -18.48 1.55 -5.82
C HIS A 11 -19.11 2.15 -4.55
N SER A 12 -18.32 2.79 -3.70
CA SER A 12 -18.79 3.54 -2.56
C SER A 12 -19.26 4.96 -2.96
N SER A 13 -20.08 5.57 -2.11
CA SER A 13 -20.56 6.96 -2.23
C SER A 13 -19.53 8.00 -1.79
N PHE A 14 -18.48 7.58 -1.07
CA PHE A 14 -17.43 8.49 -0.62
C PHE A 14 -16.47 8.84 -1.76
N ASP A 15 -15.92 10.05 -1.74
CA ASP A 15 -14.84 10.46 -2.65
C ASP A 15 -13.47 10.37 -2.01
N GLU A 16 -13.37 10.47 -0.69
CA GLU A 16 -12.10 10.43 0.03
C GLU A 16 -12.12 9.24 0.98
N PHE A 17 -11.12 8.37 0.84
CA PHE A 17 -11.01 7.12 1.59
C PHE A 17 -9.72 7.12 2.36
N LEU A 18 -9.81 6.87 3.67
CA LEU A 18 -8.74 6.21 4.41
C LEU A 18 -9.21 4.77 4.65
N PHE A 19 -8.72 3.84 3.83
CA PHE A 19 -8.97 2.41 4.04
C PHE A 19 -7.95 1.87 5.03
N LEU A 20 -8.38 1.10 6.02
CA LEU A 20 -7.52 0.46 7.02
C LEU A 20 -7.84 -1.04 7.10
N ASP A 21 -6.81 -1.88 7.10
CA ASP A 21 -6.93 -3.28 7.46
C ASP A 21 -7.25 -3.41 8.96
N ALA A 22 -7.98 -4.48 9.33
CA ALA A 22 -8.44 -4.69 10.71
C ALA A 22 -7.29 -4.90 11.73
N ASP A 23 -6.11 -5.25 11.24
CA ASP A 23 -4.88 -5.42 12.00
C ASP A 23 -3.90 -4.24 11.83
N ASN A 24 -4.41 -3.09 11.41
CA ASN A 24 -3.68 -1.83 11.35
C ASN A 24 -4.20 -0.81 12.37
N VAL A 25 -3.29 -0.32 13.22
CA VAL A 25 -3.60 0.55 14.35
C VAL A 25 -3.02 1.94 14.10
N PRO A 26 -3.86 2.99 14.00
CA PRO A 26 -3.40 4.38 14.04
C PRO A 26 -2.81 4.70 15.42
N LEU A 27 -1.61 5.27 15.44
CA LEU A 27 -0.89 5.69 16.65
C LEU A 27 -1.18 7.15 17.03
N ALA A 28 -1.84 7.89 16.14
CA ALA A 28 -2.34 9.24 16.34
C ALA A 28 -3.62 9.43 15.50
N ASP A 29 -4.34 10.52 15.73
CA ASP A 29 -5.52 10.88 14.93
C ASP A 29 -5.13 11.03 13.44
N PRO A 30 -5.70 10.20 12.55
CA PRO A 30 -5.39 10.27 11.12
C PRO A 30 -6.22 11.31 10.37
N THR A 31 -7.20 11.97 11.00
CA THR A 31 -8.07 12.98 10.36
C THR A 31 -7.30 14.09 9.62
N PRO A 32 -6.19 14.63 10.17
CA PRO A 32 -5.43 15.67 9.48
C PRO A 32 -4.81 15.24 8.15
N LEU A 33 -4.73 13.93 7.86
CA LEU A 33 -4.17 13.42 6.62
C LEU A 33 -4.93 13.89 5.38
N PHE A 34 -6.25 14.09 5.48
CA PHE A 34 -7.08 14.57 4.37
C PHE A 34 -6.79 16.02 3.99
N SER A 35 -6.06 16.76 4.82
CA SER A 35 -5.61 18.13 4.52
C SER A 35 -4.09 18.23 4.48
N ALA A 36 -3.38 17.10 4.47
CA ALA A 36 -1.92 17.09 4.38
C ALA A 36 -1.50 17.57 2.98
N PRO A 37 -0.45 18.40 2.84
CA PRO A 37 0.02 18.88 1.54
C PRO A 37 0.33 17.77 0.55
N GLU A 38 0.83 16.64 1.02
CA GLU A 38 1.13 15.46 0.21
C GLU A 38 -0.14 14.85 -0.41
N TYR A 39 -1.21 14.79 0.37
CA TYR A 39 -2.51 14.30 -0.09
C TYR A 39 -3.20 15.32 -1.01
N GLU A 40 -3.22 16.60 -0.65
CA GLU A 40 -3.80 17.67 -1.49
C GLU A 40 -3.11 17.75 -2.85
N THR A 41 -1.79 17.61 -2.88
CA THR A 41 -1.01 17.65 -4.12
C THR A 41 -1.28 16.41 -4.98
N ALA A 42 -1.14 15.21 -4.42
CA ALA A 42 -1.16 13.98 -5.20
C ALA A 42 -2.57 13.38 -5.37
N GLY A 43 -3.47 13.60 -4.42
CA GLY A 43 -4.78 12.95 -4.30
C GLY A 43 -4.69 11.48 -3.87
N ALA A 44 -3.50 10.95 -3.63
CA ALA A 44 -3.28 9.59 -3.15
C ALA A 44 -1.99 9.53 -2.32
N VAL A 45 -2.06 8.87 -1.18
CA VAL A 45 -0.93 8.58 -0.30
C VAL A 45 -0.89 7.08 -0.04
N PHE A 46 0.26 6.48 -0.30
CA PHE A 46 0.56 5.08 -0.04
C PHE A 46 1.74 4.97 0.91
N TRP A 47 1.85 3.86 1.61
CA TRP A 47 2.96 3.56 2.49
C TRP A 47 3.78 2.41 1.92
N ALA A 48 5.09 2.47 2.11
CA ALA A 48 6.00 1.48 1.57
C ALA A 48 5.91 0.15 2.33
N ASP A 49 6.03 -0.95 1.59
CA ASP A 49 6.47 -2.26 2.05
C ASP A 49 8.02 -2.26 2.17
N PHE A 50 8.59 -3.26 2.85
CA PHE A 50 10.03 -3.51 2.87
C PHE A 50 10.62 -3.88 1.52
N LYS A 51 9.80 -4.43 0.61
CA LYS A 51 10.27 -4.88 -0.69
C LYS A 51 10.33 -3.72 -1.68
N SER A 52 11.43 -3.66 -2.43
CA SER A 52 11.56 -2.75 -3.58
C SER A 52 11.19 -3.43 -4.89
N LEU A 53 10.57 -2.68 -5.80
CA LEU A 53 10.39 -3.13 -7.17
C LEU A 53 11.74 -3.07 -7.89
N ARG A 54 12.25 -4.21 -8.34
CA ARG A 54 13.57 -4.30 -8.97
C ARG A 54 13.56 -3.59 -10.33
N LEU A 55 14.65 -2.89 -10.66
CA LEU A 55 14.78 -2.20 -11.94
C LEU A 55 14.76 -3.16 -13.15
N ASN A 56 15.21 -4.39 -12.97
CA ASN A 56 15.21 -5.41 -14.01
C ASN A 56 13.93 -6.30 -14.01
N HIS A 57 12.88 -5.88 -13.31
CA HIS A 57 11.64 -6.65 -13.24
C HIS A 57 10.90 -6.64 -14.58
N LEU A 58 10.38 -7.80 -15.02
CA LEU A 58 9.68 -7.95 -16.30
C LEU A 58 8.35 -7.19 -16.40
N ILE A 59 7.93 -6.53 -15.32
CA ILE A 59 6.73 -5.70 -15.31
C ILE A 59 6.95 -4.37 -16.03
N TRP A 60 8.17 -3.83 -16.07
CA TRP A 60 8.42 -2.50 -16.65
C TRP A 60 8.04 -2.40 -18.13
N PRO A 61 8.39 -3.38 -18.99
CA PRO A 61 7.90 -3.41 -20.38
C PRO A 61 6.38 -3.55 -20.48
N VAL A 62 5.75 -4.31 -19.57
CA VAL A 62 4.29 -4.49 -19.54
C VAL A 62 3.59 -3.18 -19.16
N LEU A 63 4.18 -2.39 -18.26
CA LEU A 63 3.68 -1.06 -17.89
C LEU A 63 3.99 0.00 -18.97
N GLY A 64 4.82 -0.32 -19.96
CA GLY A 64 5.30 0.66 -20.94
C GLY A 64 6.11 1.79 -20.32
N ARG A 65 6.88 1.50 -19.24
CA ARG A 65 7.66 2.49 -18.50
C ARG A 65 9.13 2.15 -18.40
N GLU A 66 9.94 3.19 -18.38
CA GLU A 66 11.33 3.06 -17.94
C GLU A 66 11.38 2.68 -16.45
N PRO A 67 12.26 1.73 -16.07
CA PRO A 67 12.43 1.35 -14.68
C PRO A 67 12.83 2.54 -13.80
N LEU A 68 12.19 2.66 -12.63
CA LEU A 68 12.57 3.64 -11.62
C LEU A 68 12.72 3.01 -10.23
N PRO A 69 13.58 3.55 -9.36
CA PRO A 69 13.67 3.10 -7.98
C PRO A 69 12.35 3.39 -7.24
N THR A 70 11.67 2.35 -6.79
CA THR A 70 10.43 2.49 -6.01
C THR A 70 10.24 1.30 -5.07
N GLN A 71 9.47 1.49 -4.01
CA GLN A 71 9.08 0.42 -3.11
C GLN A 71 7.71 -0.11 -3.50
N LEU A 72 7.50 -1.41 -3.26
CA LEU A 72 6.16 -1.98 -3.26
C LEU A 72 5.32 -1.29 -2.19
N PHE A 73 4.01 -1.26 -2.39
CA PHE A 73 3.12 -0.69 -1.41
C PHE A 73 2.76 -1.71 -0.35
N ASP A 74 2.52 -1.21 0.84
CA ASP A 74 1.73 -1.88 1.85
C ASP A 74 0.32 -1.30 1.82
N SER A 75 -0.69 -2.16 1.64
CA SER A 75 -2.10 -1.74 1.56
C SER A 75 -2.85 -1.87 2.89
N GLY A 76 -2.13 -2.09 4.00
CA GLY A 76 -2.71 -2.01 5.35
C GLY A 76 -3.39 -0.67 5.61
N GLN A 77 -2.91 0.39 4.97
CA GLN A 77 -3.59 1.67 4.87
C GLN A 77 -3.43 2.25 3.46
N VAL A 78 -4.52 2.82 2.95
CA VAL A 78 -4.52 3.53 1.67
C VAL A 78 -5.35 4.80 1.83
N LEU A 79 -4.76 5.94 1.53
CA LEU A 79 -5.46 7.22 1.51
C LEU A 79 -5.61 7.68 0.06
N VAL A 80 -6.84 7.78 -0.44
CA VAL A 80 -7.08 8.10 -1.85
C VAL A 80 -8.31 8.97 -2.04
N ASN A 81 -8.20 9.95 -2.92
CA ASN A 81 -9.31 10.68 -3.51
C ASN A 81 -9.78 9.92 -4.77
N ARG A 82 -10.88 9.20 -4.64
CA ARG A 82 -11.52 8.42 -5.70
C ARG A 82 -11.87 9.29 -6.89
N ALA A 83 -12.43 10.48 -6.70
CA ALA A 83 -12.84 11.34 -7.81
C ALA A 83 -11.66 11.70 -8.73
N ARG A 84 -10.47 11.94 -8.14
CA ARG A 84 -9.23 12.23 -8.87
C ARG A 84 -8.58 10.99 -9.49
N HIS A 85 -8.78 9.81 -8.88
CA HIS A 85 -8.07 8.58 -9.25
C HIS A 85 -8.98 7.44 -9.74
N ARG A 86 -10.18 7.75 -10.24
CA ARG A 86 -11.16 6.74 -10.69
C ARG A 86 -10.56 5.74 -11.68
N THR A 87 -9.81 6.23 -12.66
CA THR A 87 -9.19 5.37 -13.69
C THR A 87 -8.12 4.46 -13.11
N ALA A 88 -7.29 4.96 -12.18
CA ALA A 88 -6.28 4.15 -11.51
C ALA A 88 -6.89 3.09 -10.59
N LEU A 89 -7.94 3.45 -9.85
CA LEU A 89 -8.70 2.49 -9.05
C LEU A 89 -9.37 1.42 -9.92
N ALA A 90 -9.96 1.80 -11.06
CA ALA A 90 -10.56 0.87 -12.01
C ALA A 90 -9.53 -0.10 -12.60
N LEU A 91 -8.33 0.39 -12.92
CA LEU A 91 -7.26 -0.46 -13.42
C LEU A 91 -6.71 -1.40 -12.33
N ALA A 92 -6.56 -0.92 -11.10
CA ALA A 92 -6.16 -1.75 -9.96
C ALA A 92 -7.19 -2.87 -9.70
N ASP A 93 -8.48 -2.53 -9.74
CA ASP A 93 -9.57 -3.48 -9.64
C ASP A 93 -9.56 -4.51 -10.78
N PHE A 94 -9.35 -4.04 -12.01
CA PHE A 94 -9.24 -4.90 -13.18
C PHE A 94 -8.05 -5.88 -13.06
N PHE A 95 -6.87 -5.41 -12.65
CA PHE A 95 -5.72 -6.28 -12.43
C PHE A 95 -6.01 -7.33 -11.35
N GLN A 96 -6.66 -6.93 -10.27
CA GLN A 96 -7.05 -7.81 -9.17
C GLN A 96 -8.05 -8.88 -9.63
N GLN A 97 -9.09 -8.51 -10.37
CA GLN A 97 -10.13 -9.45 -10.80
C GLN A 97 -9.66 -10.38 -11.91
N ARG A 98 -8.90 -9.85 -12.89
CA ARG A 98 -8.63 -10.55 -14.15
C ARG A 98 -7.27 -11.23 -14.20
N TYR A 99 -6.29 -10.73 -13.44
CA TYR A 99 -4.89 -11.13 -13.56
C TYR A 99 -4.21 -11.49 -12.24
N ALA A 100 -4.90 -11.50 -11.10
CA ALA A 100 -4.30 -11.89 -9.82
C ALA A 100 -3.55 -13.24 -9.90
N LYS A 101 -4.08 -14.22 -10.64
CA LYS A 101 -3.38 -15.51 -10.84
C LYS A 101 -2.11 -15.40 -11.70
N ALA A 102 -2.11 -14.54 -12.72
CA ALA A 102 -0.95 -14.35 -13.59
C ALA A 102 0.17 -13.58 -12.88
N TYR A 103 -0.19 -12.63 -12.02
CA TYR A 103 0.77 -11.78 -11.32
C TYR A 103 1.40 -12.45 -10.09
N VAL A 104 0.73 -13.40 -9.45
CA VAL A 104 1.27 -14.13 -8.29
C VAL A 104 2.28 -15.23 -8.71
N GLN A 105 2.23 -15.67 -9.96
CA GLN A 105 3.08 -16.74 -10.48
C GLN A 105 4.35 -16.18 -11.14
N PRO A 106 5.37 -17.03 -11.39
CA PRO A 106 6.50 -16.65 -12.21
C PRO A 106 6.03 -16.07 -13.56
N PRO A 107 6.62 -14.97 -14.04
CA PRO A 107 7.83 -14.33 -13.50
C PRO A 107 7.58 -13.13 -12.55
N PHE A 108 6.34 -12.85 -12.14
CA PHE A 108 5.98 -11.55 -11.54
C PHE A 108 5.95 -11.53 -10.00
N PHE A 109 5.45 -12.59 -9.34
CA PHE A 109 5.44 -12.72 -7.87
C PHE A 109 4.81 -11.54 -7.07
N PHE A 110 3.85 -10.82 -7.64
CA PHE A 110 3.05 -9.81 -6.93
C PHE A 110 1.95 -10.46 -6.08
N ILE A 111 1.55 -9.81 -5.00
CA ILE A 111 0.63 -10.34 -4.00
C ILE A 111 -0.48 -9.35 -3.70
N GLY A 112 -1.67 -9.63 -4.23
CA GLY A 112 -2.91 -8.97 -3.83
C GLY A 112 -3.01 -7.48 -4.21
N ASP A 113 -3.95 -6.79 -3.57
CA ASP A 113 -4.32 -5.41 -3.92
C ASP A 113 -3.18 -4.41 -3.80
N LYS A 114 -2.27 -4.58 -2.83
CA LYS A 114 -1.14 -3.66 -2.59
C LYS A 114 -0.28 -3.45 -3.83
N ASP A 115 0.04 -4.52 -4.54
CA ASP A 115 0.84 -4.43 -5.75
C ASP A 115 0.00 -3.95 -6.91
N MET A 116 -1.29 -4.31 -6.98
CA MET A 116 -2.18 -3.83 -8.05
C MET A 116 -2.37 -2.31 -8.01
N PHE A 117 -2.41 -1.71 -6.81
CA PHE A 117 -2.38 -0.24 -6.68
C PHE A 117 -1.11 0.33 -7.29
N LEU A 118 0.07 -0.16 -6.90
CA LEU A 118 1.34 0.32 -7.47
C LEU A 118 1.35 0.20 -8.99
N LEU A 119 1.01 -0.97 -9.52
CA LEU A 119 1.02 -1.22 -10.96
C LEU A 119 0.07 -0.30 -11.72
N ALA A 120 -1.14 -0.08 -11.20
CA ALA A 120 -2.12 0.78 -11.86
C ALA A 120 -1.68 2.24 -11.86
N PHE A 121 -1.16 2.74 -10.73
CA PHE A 121 -0.68 4.11 -10.63
C PHE A 121 0.57 4.35 -11.50
N LEU A 122 1.49 3.37 -11.56
CA LEU A 122 2.62 3.43 -12.49
C LEU A 122 2.15 3.41 -13.94
N ALA A 123 1.32 2.44 -14.35
CA ALA A 123 0.85 2.29 -15.73
C ALA A 123 0.20 3.57 -16.27
N LEU A 124 -0.58 4.26 -15.44
CA LEU A 124 -1.28 5.49 -15.83
C LEU A 124 -0.49 6.76 -15.56
N SER A 125 0.73 6.65 -15.00
CA SER A 125 1.49 7.78 -14.47
C SER A 125 0.63 8.68 -13.55
N ALA A 126 -0.25 8.06 -12.77
CA ALA A 126 -1.12 8.77 -11.84
C ALA A 126 -0.28 9.29 -10.66
N PRO A 127 -0.49 10.54 -10.21
CA PRO A 127 0.27 11.10 -9.09
C PRO A 127 -0.07 10.38 -7.79
N PHE A 128 0.95 10.09 -6.99
CA PHE A 128 0.82 9.59 -5.62
C PHE A 128 2.01 10.04 -4.78
N HIS A 129 1.80 10.18 -3.47
CA HIS A 129 2.87 10.32 -2.50
C HIS A 129 3.17 8.97 -1.86
N LEU A 130 4.45 8.61 -1.79
CA LEU A 130 4.89 7.38 -1.12
C LEU A 130 5.58 7.72 0.19
N VAL A 131 5.03 7.24 1.29
CA VAL A 131 5.63 7.37 2.61
C VAL A 131 6.62 6.23 2.83
N ALA A 132 7.89 6.58 2.92
CA ALA A 132 9.02 5.69 3.14
C ALA A 132 10.04 6.35 4.09
N PRO A 133 10.90 5.58 4.79
CA PRO A 133 10.96 4.11 4.80
C PRO A 133 9.87 3.46 5.67
N CYS A 134 9.75 2.13 5.58
CA CYS A 134 8.98 1.32 6.52
C CYS A 134 9.89 0.85 7.67
N GLY A 135 9.47 1.03 8.92
CA GLY A 135 10.13 0.50 10.11
C GLY A 135 9.61 -0.88 10.51
N LEU A 136 10.41 -1.66 11.25
CA LEU A 136 10.02 -2.98 11.76
C LEU A 136 9.90 -2.94 13.28
N LEU A 137 8.74 -3.33 13.80
CA LEU A 137 8.45 -3.45 15.22
C LEU A 137 8.17 -4.92 15.57
N GLY A 138 8.61 -5.32 16.75
CA GLY A 138 8.44 -6.66 17.26
C GLY A 138 9.03 -6.83 18.64
N PHE A 139 9.35 -8.07 18.99
CA PHE A 139 10.00 -8.39 20.27
C PHE A 139 11.40 -8.93 20.04
N THR A 140 12.26 -8.78 21.05
CA THR A 140 13.58 -9.41 21.05
C THR A 140 13.43 -10.85 21.52
N ALA A 141 13.81 -11.81 20.67
CA ALA A 141 13.92 -13.22 21.03
C ALA A 141 15.23 -13.48 21.81
N GLY A 142 15.44 -14.73 22.26
CA GLY A 142 16.71 -15.15 22.84
C GLY A 142 17.90 -14.77 21.95
N GLU A 143 19.01 -14.40 22.57
CA GLU A 143 20.25 -13.92 21.92
C GLU A 143 20.20 -12.52 21.27
N GLY A 144 19.16 -11.72 21.52
CA GLY A 144 19.11 -10.33 21.04
C GLY A 144 18.56 -10.15 19.62
N SER A 145 18.12 -11.24 18.98
CA SER A 145 17.52 -11.19 17.64
C SER A 145 16.14 -10.52 17.67
N LEU A 146 15.89 -9.58 16.76
CA LEU A 146 14.56 -8.96 16.60
C LEU A 146 13.63 -9.89 15.82
N CYS A 147 12.54 -10.34 16.46
CA CYS A 147 11.40 -10.98 15.81
C CYS A 147 10.38 -9.91 15.41
N GLY A 148 10.55 -9.34 14.22
CA GLY A 148 9.67 -8.31 13.69
C GLY A 148 8.36 -8.87 13.16
N HIS A 149 7.24 -8.36 13.69
CA HIS A 149 5.90 -8.81 13.30
C HIS A 149 4.99 -7.69 12.79
N SER A 150 5.34 -6.43 13.04
CA SER A 150 4.55 -5.27 12.65
C SER A 150 5.39 -4.27 11.88
N PHE A 151 4.79 -3.62 10.89
CA PHE A 151 5.34 -2.45 10.25
C PHE A 151 5.06 -1.22 11.12
N LEU A 152 6.03 -0.32 11.18
CA LEU A 152 5.91 0.99 11.79
C LEU A 152 6.07 2.03 10.69
N GLN A 153 5.01 2.76 10.38
CA GLN A 153 4.92 3.59 9.19
C GLN A 153 4.60 5.03 9.56
N GLY A 154 5.31 5.97 8.93
CA GLY A 154 5.34 7.37 9.33
C GLY A 154 4.18 8.22 8.81
N HIS A 155 4.14 9.47 9.26
CA HIS A 155 3.28 10.51 8.71
C HIS A 155 3.80 10.99 7.34
N PRO A 156 2.96 11.30 6.34
CA PRO A 156 3.40 11.64 4.98
C PRO A 156 4.35 12.85 4.91
N GLY A 157 4.08 13.91 5.66
CA GLY A 157 4.97 15.08 5.75
C GLY A 157 6.03 15.01 6.87
N ARG A 158 6.00 13.97 7.70
CA ARG A 158 6.96 13.73 8.79
C ARG A 158 7.23 12.23 8.92
N PRO A 159 7.95 11.60 7.97
CA PRO A 159 8.13 10.15 7.96
C PRO A 159 8.85 9.60 9.20
N ASP A 160 9.58 10.46 9.90
CA ASP A 160 10.22 10.20 11.21
C ASP A 160 9.22 9.99 12.34
N ARG A 161 7.99 10.51 12.20
CA ARG A 161 6.93 10.39 13.20
C ARG A 161 6.02 9.21 12.85
N PRO A 162 6.03 8.12 13.65
CA PRO A 162 5.12 7.00 13.43
C PRO A 162 3.66 7.43 13.47
N LEU A 163 2.87 6.86 12.57
CA LEU A 163 1.44 7.12 12.44
C LEU A 163 0.62 5.83 12.38
N PHE A 164 1.15 4.79 11.73
CA PHE A 164 0.48 3.49 11.62
C PHE A 164 1.38 2.38 12.15
N MET A 165 0.76 1.44 12.87
CA MET A 165 1.35 0.15 13.22
C MET A 165 0.52 -0.95 12.56
N HIS A 166 1.02 -1.51 11.48
CA HIS A 166 0.33 -2.56 10.71
C HIS A 166 0.91 -3.94 11.03
N ARG A 167 0.11 -4.84 11.62
CA ARG A 167 0.54 -6.17 12.00
C ARG A 167 0.53 -7.13 10.82
N VAL A 168 1.68 -7.30 10.18
CA VAL A 168 1.81 -8.10 8.95
C VAL A 168 2.03 -9.60 9.20
N ASN A 169 2.54 -9.97 10.38
CA ASN A 169 2.79 -11.35 10.80
C ASN A 169 2.13 -11.63 12.16
N ALA A 170 2.03 -12.93 12.50
CA ALA A 170 1.44 -13.39 13.76
C ALA A 170 0.09 -12.71 14.03
N LYS A 171 -0.80 -12.67 13.01
CA LYS A 171 -2.09 -11.97 13.06
C LYS A 171 -2.96 -12.47 14.22
N TRP A 172 -3.94 -11.67 14.63
CA TRP A 172 -4.84 -11.99 15.74
C TRP A 172 -5.47 -13.38 15.55
N SER A 173 -5.20 -14.31 16.46
CA SER A 173 -5.92 -15.58 16.53
C SER A 173 -7.22 -15.38 17.31
N SER A 174 -8.32 -15.94 16.80
CA SER A 174 -9.51 -16.22 17.61
C SER A 174 -9.21 -17.45 18.46
N SER A 175 -8.43 -17.29 19.50
CA SER A 175 -8.28 -18.30 20.55
C SER A 175 -8.91 -17.74 21.81
N GLU A 176 -10.21 -18.02 21.97
CA GLU A 176 -10.79 -18.28 23.29
C GLU A 176 -10.20 -19.58 23.84
#